data_AF-B8BUL5-F1
#
_entry.id   AF-B8BUL5-F1
#
_cell.length_a   1.000
_cell.length_b   1.000
_cell.length_c   1.000
_cell.angle_alpha   90.00
_cell.angle_beta   90.00
_cell.angle_gamma   90.00
#
_symmetry.space_group_name_H-M   'P 1'
#
loop_
_entity.id
_entity.type
_entity.pdbx_description
1 polymer ?
#
loop_
_entity_poly.entity_id
_entity_poly.type
_entity_poly.pdbx_seq_one_letter_code
_entity_poly.pdbx_strand_id
1 'polypeptide(L)'
;MGDFVRFDGSKEEEGRIGNVSIPLCMVQSLDDPVGYWGTFHDPSKVARTGDGNTMILFTKSGGHVGWPLGWNPRKNGWRWMSDTAASFVDAVHTARQESSRRKTDCNQ
;
A
#
# COMPACT_ATOMS: atom_id res chain seq x y z
N MET A 1 27.26 7.03 13.39
CA MET A 1 26.75 7.94 12.34
C MET A 1 26.47 7.05 11.15
N GLY A 2 25.20 6.78 10.85
CA GLY A 2 24.83 5.75 9.87
C GLY A 2 25.18 6.18 8.45
N ASP A 3 25.83 5.29 7.71
CA ASP A 3 26.19 5.51 6.31
C ASP A 3 24.92 5.65 5.46
N PHE A 4 24.72 6.83 4.89
CA PHE A 4 23.73 7.03 3.83
C PHE A 4 24.25 6.32 2.58
N VAL A 5 23.70 5.14 2.31
CA VAL A 5 23.99 4.35 1.11
C VAL A 5 23.65 5.20 -0.12
N ARG A 6 24.66 5.57 -0.90
CA ARG A 6 24.47 6.18 -2.23
C ARG A 6 23.83 5.15 -3.14
N PHE A 7 22.79 5.56 -3.85
CA PHE A 7 22.14 4.75 -4.87
C PHE A 7 23.11 4.57 -6.04
N ASP A 8 23.79 3.42 -6.12
CA ASP A 8 24.60 3.06 -7.28
C ASP A 8 23.69 2.41 -8.32
N GLY A 9 23.59 3.00 -9.51
CA GLY A 9 22.71 2.51 -10.58
C GLY A 9 23.03 1.10 -11.09
N SER A 10 23.98 0.39 -10.47
CA SER A 10 24.43 -0.97 -10.77
C SER A 10 23.60 -2.08 -10.11
N LYS A 11 22.72 -1.76 -9.17
CA LYS A 11 21.78 -2.74 -8.59
C LYS A 11 20.39 -2.56 -9.19
N GLU A 12 20.18 -3.09 -10.39
CA GLU A 12 18.93 -2.88 -11.16
C GLU A 12 17.65 -3.38 -10.44
N GLU A 13 17.76 -4.20 -9.39
CA GLU A 13 16.63 -4.88 -8.76
C GLU A 13 16.39 -4.59 -7.27
N GLU A 14 17.26 -3.84 -6.58
CA GLU A 14 17.03 -3.55 -5.16
C GLU A 14 15.90 -2.51 -4.98
N GLY A 15 14.75 -2.96 -4.46
CA GLY A 15 13.76 -2.08 -3.82
C GLY A 15 12.74 -1.40 -4.72
N ARG A 16 12.45 -1.92 -5.93
CA ARG A 16 11.34 -1.41 -6.74
C ARG A 16 10.01 -1.91 -6.18
N ILE A 17 9.04 -1.01 -5.98
CA ILE A 17 7.63 -1.35 -5.68
C ILE A 17 7.04 -2.35 -6.71
N GLY A 18 7.67 -2.46 -7.88
CA GLY A 18 7.34 -3.46 -8.90
C GLY A 18 7.77 -4.89 -8.66
N ASN A 19 8.59 -5.18 -7.65
CA ASN A 19 9.00 -6.55 -7.36
C ASN A 19 8.46 -7.01 -6.02
N VAL A 20 7.14 -6.84 -5.84
CA VAL A 20 6.45 -7.15 -4.59
C VAL A 20 5.75 -8.51 -4.75
N SER A 21 6.29 -9.53 -4.08
CA SER A 21 5.82 -10.93 -4.20
C SER A 21 4.57 -11.24 -3.37
N ILE A 22 4.17 -10.34 -2.47
CA ILE A 22 3.01 -10.50 -1.58
C ILE A 22 2.09 -9.28 -1.69
N PRO A 23 0.76 -9.44 -1.51
CA PRO A 23 -0.14 -8.30 -1.53
C PRO A 23 0.28 -7.21 -0.54
N LEU A 24 0.50 -5.99 -1.05
CA LEU A 24 0.94 -4.82 -0.31
C LEU A 24 -0.09 -3.70 -0.45
N CYS A 25 -0.53 -3.15 0.67
CA CYS A 25 -1.35 -1.93 0.71
C CYS A 25 -0.53 -0.80 1.30
N MET A 26 -0.35 0.26 0.52
CA MET A 26 0.24 1.53 0.97
C MET A 26 -0.87 2.58 1.06
N VAL A 27 -0.95 3.26 2.19
CA VAL A 27 -1.87 4.38 2.38
C VAL A 27 -1.06 5.65 2.61
N GLN A 28 -1.37 6.70 1.86
CA GLN A 28 -0.72 8.01 1.99
C GLN A 28 -1.75 9.12 1.92
N SER A 29 -1.51 10.24 2.61
CA SER A 29 -2.34 11.43 2.50
C SER A 29 -1.65 12.50 1.65
N LEU A 30 -2.46 13.28 0.91
CA LEU A 30 -1.96 14.39 0.08
C LEU A 30 -1.51 15.60 0.89
N ASP A 31 -1.99 15.72 2.12
CA ASP A 31 -1.66 16.77 3.09
C ASP A 31 -0.54 16.36 4.06
N ASP A 32 0.14 15.24 3.84
CA ASP A 32 1.27 14.81 4.67
C ASP A 32 2.44 15.81 4.54
N PRO A 33 2.84 16.53 5.61
CA PRO A 33 3.93 17.49 5.57
C PRO A 33 5.33 16.84 5.51
N VAL A 34 5.43 15.52 5.70
CA VAL A 34 6.67 14.75 5.71
C VAL A 34 6.75 13.84 4.49
N GLY A 35 5.74 13.00 4.30
CA GLY A 35 5.60 12.10 3.15
C GLY A 35 5.03 12.83 1.95
N TYR A 36 5.85 13.59 1.24
CA TYR A 36 5.40 14.38 0.08
C TYR A 36 4.89 13.49 -1.06
N TRP A 37 3.60 13.56 -1.37
CA TRP A 37 2.98 12.78 -2.46
C TRP A 37 3.65 12.97 -3.82
N GLY A 38 4.29 14.12 -4.07
CA GLY A 38 5.01 14.38 -5.33
C GLY A 38 6.29 13.57 -5.50
N THR A 39 6.73 12.79 -4.49
CA THR A 39 7.74 11.74 -4.69
C THR A 39 7.23 10.65 -5.62
N PHE A 40 5.91 10.48 -5.73
CA PHE A 40 5.26 9.62 -6.71
C PHE A 40 5.10 10.41 -8.02
N HIS A 41 6.21 10.64 -8.72
CA HIS A 41 6.24 11.39 -9.98
C HIS A 41 5.27 10.85 -11.05
N ASP A 42 4.94 9.54 -10.99
CA ASP A 42 3.94 8.89 -11.84
C ASP A 42 3.22 7.78 -11.04
N PRO A 43 2.10 8.10 -10.37
CA PRO A 43 1.35 7.14 -9.54
C PRO A 43 0.88 5.92 -10.32
N SER A 44 0.57 6.10 -11.61
CA SER A 44 0.17 5.05 -12.54
C SER A 44 1.27 4.01 -12.73
N LYS A 45 2.54 4.43 -12.76
CA LYS A 45 3.66 3.48 -12.78
C LYS A 45 3.71 2.69 -11.48
N VAL A 46 3.61 3.34 -10.33
CA VAL A 46 3.73 2.70 -9.02
C VAL A 46 2.58 1.71 -8.74
N ALA A 47 1.37 2.02 -9.20
CA ALA A 47 0.22 1.10 -9.09
C ALA A 47 0.21 -0.04 -10.12
N ARG A 48 0.93 0.10 -11.24
CA ARG A 48 1.01 -0.90 -12.32
C ARG A 48 2.36 -1.60 -12.39
N THR A 49 3.21 -1.43 -11.39
CA THR A 49 4.51 -2.10 -11.39
C THR A 49 4.36 -3.56 -11.00
N GLY A 50 4.95 -4.48 -11.78
CA GLY A 50 5.10 -5.88 -11.42
C GLY A 50 3.89 -6.77 -11.65
N ASP A 51 3.77 -7.80 -10.80
CA ASP A 51 2.73 -8.84 -10.82
C ASP A 51 1.33 -8.35 -10.34
N GLY A 52 1.16 -7.05 -10.10
CA GLY A 52 -0.12 -6.46 -9.67
C GLY A 52 -0.47 -6.64 -8.18
N ASN A 53 0.52 -6.96 -7.34
CA ASN A 53 0.32 -7.18 -5.90
C ASN A 53 0.28 -5.89 -5.07
N THR A 54 0.51 -4.72 -5.66
CA THR A 54 0.60 -3.45 -4.93
C THR A 54 -0.65 -2.61 -5.12
N MET A 55 -1.25 -2.18 -4.02
CA MET A 55 -2.34 -1.21 -3.98
C MET A 55 -1.87 0.06 -3.26
N ILE A 56 -2.10 1.22 -3.87
CA ILE A 56 -1.77 2.51 -3.28
C ILE A 56 -3.06 3.31 -3.13
N LEU A 57 -3.37 3.69 -1.89
CA LEU A 57 -4.53 4.49 -1.55
C LEU A 57 -4.08 5.90 -1.16
N PHE A 58 -4.44 6.88 -1.98
CA PHE A 58 -4.24 8.29 -1.68
C PHE A 58 -5.51 8.89 -1.06
N THR A 59 -5.37 9.49 0.11
CA THR A 59 -6.46 10.23 0.77
C THR A 59 -6.24 11.74 0.63
N LYS A 60 -7.34 12.49 0.53
CA LYS A 60 -7.25 13.97 0.45
C LYS A 60 -6.67 14.59 1.72
N SER A 61 -6.98 13.99 2.87
CA SER A 61 -6.51 14.44 4.17
C SER A 61 -6.17 13.26 5.08
N GLY A 62 -5.36 13.51 6.11
CA GLY A 62 -4.88 12.54 7.10
C GLY A 62 -3.57 12.95 7.76
N GLY A 63 -2.77 13.81 7.11
CA GLY A 63 -1.44 14.17 7.59
C GLY A 63 -0.50 12.97 7.76
N HIS A 64 0.66 13.22 8.36
CA HIS A 64 1.71 12.20 8.50
C HIS A 64 1.34 11.04 9.44
N VAL A 65 0.68 11.38 10.56
CA VAL A 65 0.45 10.45 11.68
C VAL A 65 -1.01 10.02 11.78
N GLY A 66 -1.74 10.05 10.65
CA GLY A 66 -2.92 9.21 10.44
C GLY A 66 -4.28 9.89 10.48
N TRP A 67 -5.31 9.08 10.23
CA TRP A 67 -6.70 9.49 9.97
C TRP A 67 -7.58 9.46 11.24
N PRO A 68 -7.55 10.48 12.11
CA PRO A 68 -8.46 10.52 13.24
C PRO A 68 -9.88 10.67 12.74
N LEU A 69 -10.77 9.79 13.21
CA LEU A 69 -12.19 9.89 12.89
C LEU A 69 -12.91 10.81 13.87
N GLY A 70 -13.59 11.82 13.33
CA GLY A 70 -14.47 12.72 14.08
C GLY A 70 -13.74 13.80 14.88
N TRP A 71 -14.51 14.62 15.60
CA TRP A 71 -14.01 15.79 16.34
C TRP A 71 -13.09 15.44 17.52
N ASN A 72 -13.27 14.25 18.11
CA ASN A 72 -12.45 13.78 19.23
C ASN A 72 -11.67 12.51 18.84
N PRO A 73 -10.38 12.65 18.47
CA PRO A 73 -9.52 11.53 18.10
C PRO A 73 -9.43 10.44 19.17
N ARG A 74 -9.58 10.76 20.46
CA ARG A 74 -9.53 9.75 21.54
C ARG A 74 -10.72 8.80 21.51
N LYS A 75 -11.87 9.24 20.99
CA LYS A 75 -13.10 8.44 21.00
C LYS A 75 -13.06 7.33 19.96
N ASN A 76 -12.45 7.61 18.80
CA ASN A 76 -12.38 6.66 17.69
C ASN A 76 -10.96 6.13 17.44
N GLY A 77 -9.95 6.73 18.07
CA GLY A 77 -8.55 6.30 18.00
C GLY A 77 -8.08 6.08 16.56
N TRP A 78 -7.46 4.93 16.34
CA TRP A 78 -6.91 4.48 15.06
C TRP A 78 -7.88 3.68 14.20
N ARG A 79 -9.18 3.75 14.51
CA ARG A 79 -10.21 2.89 13.92
C ARG A 79 -10.19 2.89 12.40
N TRP A 80 -10.05 4.05 11.75
CA TRP A 80 -10.01 4.09 10.28
C TRP A 80 -8.86 3.26 9.69
N MET A 81 -7.66 3.35 10.27
CA MET A 81 -6.52 2.57 9.81
C MET A 81 -6.72 1.08 10.07
N SER A 82 -7.25 0.73 11.25
CA SER A 82 -7.57 -0.67 11.58
C SER A 82 -8.62 -1.25 10.63
N ASP A 83 -9.70 -0.51 10.35
CA ASP A 83 -10.78 -0.93 9.46
C ASP A 83 -10.26 -1.05 8.01
N THR A 84 -9.40 -0.13 7.57
CA THR A 84 -8.77 -0.16 6.23
C THR A 84 -7.85 -1.37 6.08
N ALA A 85 -6.99 -1.64 7.08
CA ALA A 85 -6.12 -2.80 7.07
C ALA A 85 -6.90 -4.12 7.10
N ALA A 86 -7.94 -4.22 7.94
CA ALA A 86 -8.80 -5.38 8.00
C ALA A 86 -9.51 -5.63 6.67
N SER A 87 -10.05 -4.58 6.04
CA SER A 87 -10.73 -4.67 4.75
C SER A 87 -9.78 -5.12 3.64
N PHE A 88 -8.53 -4.65 3.64
CA PHE A 88 -7.52 -5.10 2.68
C PHE A 88 -7.19 -6.59 2.87
N VAL A 89 -6.99 -7.03 4.11
CA VAL A 89 -6.70 -8.45 4.41
C VAL A 89 -7.85 -9.34 3.98
N ASP A 90 -9.09 -8.93 4.24
CA ASP A 90 -10.29 -9.68 3.85
C ASP A 90 -10.43 -9.77 2.32
N ALA A 91 -10.17 -8.68 1.60
CA ALA A 91 -10.15 -8.66 0.13
C ALA A 91 -9.08 -9.62 -0.44
N VAL A 92 -7.87 -9.60 0.12
CA VAL A 92 -6.78 -10.51 -0.28
C VAL A 92 -7.15 -11.97 0.01
N HIS A 93 -7.75 -12.23 1.16
CA HIS A 93 -8.18 -13.57 1.54
C HIS A 93 -9.24 -14.10 0.58
N THR A 94 -10.26 -13.29 0.30
CA THR A 94 -11.35 -13.61 -0.64
C THR A 94 -10.80 -13.88 -2.04
N ALA A 95 -9.94 -13.00 -2.56
CA ALA A 95 -9.33 -13.18 -3.87
C ALA A 95 -8.54 -14.50 -3.98
N ARG A 96 -7.79 -14.87 -2.94
CA ARG A 96 -7.06 -16.16 -2.90
C ARG A 96 -8.00 -17.36 -2.92
N GLN A 97 -9.12 -17.31 -2.20
CA GLN A 97 -10.10 -18.39 -2.22
C GLN A 97 -10.71 -18.58 -3.62
N GLU A 98 -11.07 -17.48 -4.28
CA GLU A 98 -11.63 -17.51 -5.64
C GLU A 98 -10.62 -18.04 -6.67
N SER A 99 -9.35 -17.68 -6.56
CA SER A 99 -8.29 -18.23 -7.41
C SER A 99 -8.13 -19.75 -7.22
N SER A 100 -8.24 -20.25 -5.99
CA SER A 100 -8.19 -21.68 -5.72
C SER A 100 -9.41 -22.42 -6.30
N ARG A 101 -10.62 -21.88 -6.14
CA ARG A 101 -11.85 -22.48 -6.69
C ARG A 101 -11.81 -22.60 -8.21
N ARG A 102 -11.39 -21.53 -8.91
CA ARG A 102 -11.24 -21.53 -10.38
C ARG A 102 -10.27 -22.59 -10.90
N LYS A 103 -9.21 -22.90 -10.14
CA LYS A 103 -8.24 -23.95 -10.53
C LYS A 103 -8.82 -25.36 -10.42
N THR A 104 -9.68 -25.61 -9.44
CA THR A 104 -10.40 -26.89 -9.30
C THR A 104 -11.41 -27.11 -10.42
N ASP A 105 -12.13 -26.06 -10.84
CA ASP A 105 -13.15 -26.17 -11.89
C ASP A 105 -12.57 -26.34 -13.30
N CYS A 106 -11.33 -25.86 -13.54
CA CYS A 106 -10.63 -26.03 -14.82
C CYS A 106 -9.98 -27.43 -15.00
N ASN A 107 -9.91 -28.22 -13.93
CA ASN A 107 -9.32 -29.56 -13.92
C ASN A 107 -10.37 -30.69 -14.00
N GLN A 108 -11.63 -30.36 -14.29
CA GLN A 108 -12.68 -31.30 -14.72
C GLN A 108 -12.94 -31.17 -16.22
#